data_AF-A0A7C6E465-F1
#
_entry.id   AF-A0A7C6E465-F1
#
_cell.length_a   1.000
_cell.length_b   1.000
_cell.length_c   1.000
_cell.angle_alpha   90.00
_cell.angle_beta   90.00
_cell.angle_gamma   90.00
#
_symmetry.space_group_name_H-M   'P 1'
#
loop_
_entity.id
_entity.type
_entity.pdbx_description
1 polymer ?
#
loop_
_entity_poly.entity_id
_entity_poly.type
_entity_poly.pdbx_seq_one_letter_code
_entity_poly.pdbx_strand_id
1 'polypeptide(L)'
;MVVTCDPVRPKSERTFSRNFGTGCFAMPAVGTIGNAAKTVIRGPGVNNFDISLVKNFPVREPLQLQFRCEMYNALNHTQFSDLDTTARFDAQARRLNANFGSFSAAAAPRYIEFALRARF
;
A
#
# COMPACT_ATOMS: atom_id res chain seq x y z
N MET A 1 -20.41 -10.19 -9.07
CA MET A 1 -20.77 -9.23 -8.01
C MET A 1 -21.52 -8.06 -8.64
N VAL A 2 -22.53 -7.53 -7.94
CA VAL A 2 -23.26 -6.33 -8.38
C VAL A 2 -22.81 -5.13 -7.56
N VAL A 3 -22.52 -4.03 -8.25
CA VAL A 3 -22.28 -2.71 -7.67
C VAL A 3 -23.59 -1.93 -7.73
N THR A 4 -24.09 -1.53 -6.55
CA THR A 4 -25.41 -0.89 -6.39
C THR A 4 -25.35 0.61 -6.16
N CYS A 5 -24.19 1.14 -5.76
CA CYS A 5 -23.92 2.57 -5.59
C CYS A 5 -22.44 2.88 -5.86
N ASP A 6 -22.06 4.16 -5.85
CA ASP A 6 -20.65 4.56 -5.93
C ASP A 6 -19.90 4.14 -4.65
N PRO A 7 -18.92 3.21 -4.73
CA PRO A 7 -18.18 2.77 -3.57
C PRO A 7 -17.01 3.72 -3.22
N VAL A 8 -16.70 4.71 -4.04
CA VAL A 8 -15.55 5.60 -3.82
C VAL A 8 -15.86 6.60 -2.72
N ARG A 9 -15.18 6.45 -1.58
CA ARG A 9 -15.29 7.36 -0.43
C ARG A 9 -14.35 8.56 -0.56
N PRO A 10 -14.75 9.76 -0.07
CA PRO A 10 -13.83 10.87 0.16
C PRO A 10 -12.66 10.44 1.07
N LYS A 11 -11.46 10.98 0.85
CA LYS A 11 -10.25 10.59 1.61
C LYS A 11 -10.41 10.77 3.12
N SER A 12 -11.16 11.79 3.56
CA SER A 12 -11.46 12.09 4.96
C SER A 12 -12.32 11.02 5.66
N GLU A 13 -13.11 10.25 4.90
CA GLU A 13 -13.99 9.20 5.45
C GLU A 13 -13.35 7.81 5.43
N ARG A 14 -12.17 7.68 4.80
CA ARG A 14 -11.47 6.40 4.70
C ARG A 14 -10.76 6.11 6.01
N THR A 15 -10.97 4.91 6.52
CA THR A 15 -10.33 4.40 7.74
C THR A 15 -9.57 3.12 7.41
N PHE A 16 -8.78 2.62 8.37
CA PHE A 16 -8.04 1.37 8.20
C PHE A 16 -8.95 0.19 7.84
N SER A 17 -10.10 0.05 8.50
CA SER A 17 -11.05 -1.05 8.31
C SER A 17 -12.08 -0.80 7.21
N ARG A 18 -12.20 0.45 6.74
CA ARG A 18 -13.20 0.85 5.75
C ARG A 18 -12.63 1.91 4.82
N ASN A 19 -12.01 1.45 3.75
CA ASN A 19 -11.43 2.30 2.71
C ASN A 19 -12.42 2.73 1.63
N PHE A 20 -13.45 1.90 1.39
CA PHE A 20 -14.49 2.13 0.39
C PHE A 20 -15.87 1.72 0.92
N GLY A 21 -16.93 2.04 0.16
CA GLY A 21 -18.31 1.70 0.47
C GLY A 21 -18.58 0.20 0.32
N THR A 22 -18.25 -0.59 1.33
CA THR A 22 -18.43 -2.06 1.34
C THR A 22 -19.89 -2.52 1.23
N GLY A 23 -20.85 -1.61 1.44
CA GLY A 23 -22.29 -1.84 1.26
C GLY A 23 -22.79 -1.64 -0.18
N CYS A 24 -21.99 -1.05 -1.07
CA CYS A 24 -22.37 -0.86 -2.49
C CYS A 24 -22.22 -2.14 -3.33
N PHE A 25 -22.19 -3.29 -2.68
CA PHE A 25 -21.49 -4.47 -3.15
C PHE A 25 -22.31 -5.69 -2.73
N ALA A 26 -22.96 -6.32 -3.69
CA ALA A 26 -23.94 -7.37 -3.46
C ALA A 26 -23.70 -8.61 -4.34
N MET A 27 -24.27 -9.74 -3.92
CA MET A 27 -24.32 -10.95 -4.73
C MET A 27 -25.26 -10.75 -5.93
N PRO A 28 -24.88 -11.15 -7.15
CA PRO A 28 -25.79 -11.14 -8.30
C PRO A 28 -26.95 -12.12 -8.10
N ALA A 29 -28.08 -11.88 -8.76
CA ALA A 29 -29.18 -12.83 -8.76
C ALA A 29 -28.74 -14.18 -9.33
N VAL A 30 -29.33 -15.27 -8.84
CA VAL A 30 -29.00 -16.63 -9.30
C VAL A 30 -29.19 -16.72 -10.82
N GLY A 31 -28.18 -17.24 -11.52
CA GLY A 31 -28.19 -17.33 -12.99
C GLY A 31 -27.81 -16.04 -13.72
N THR A 32 -27.41 -14.98 -13.02
CA THR A 32 -26.98 -13.70 -13.64
C THR A 32 -25.50 -13.42 -13.43
N ILE A 33 -24.90 -12.73 -14.41
CA ILE A 33 -23.55 -12.19 -14.30
C ILE A 33 -23.65 -10.81 -13.62
N GLY A 34 -22.67 -10.48 -12.79
CA GLY A 34 -22.60 -9.17 -12.13
C GLY A 34 -22.26 -8.01 -13.07
N ASN A 35 -22.44 -6.77 -12.61
CA ASN A 35 -22.15 -5.54 -13.36
C ASN A 35 -20.86 -4.84 -12.90
N ALA A 36 -20.08 -5.44 -11.99
CA ALA A 36 -18.85 -4.84 -11.49
C ALA A 36 -17.83 -4.64 -12.62
N ALA A 37 -17.35 -3.42 -12.81
CA ALA A 37 -16.27 -3.12 -13.74
C ALA A 37 -14.96 -3.81 -13.31
N LYS A 38 -14.01 -3.93 -14.24
CA LYS A 38 -12.67 -4.50 -13.94
C LYS A 38 -11.95 -3.74 -12.82
N THR A 39 -12.13 -2.41 -12.77
CA THR A 39 -11.50 -1.54 -11.77
C THR A 39 -12.55 -0.65 -11.12
N VAL A 40 -13.14 -1.11 -10.02
CA VAL A 40 -14.12 -0.35 -9.23
C VAL A 40 -13.44 0.40 -8.08
N ILE A 41 -12.39 -0.19 -7.50
CA ILE A 41 -11.66 0.35 -6.35
C ILE A 41 -10.23 0.68 -6.78
N ARG A 42 -9.75 1.85 -6.34
CA ARG A 42 -8.35 2.25 -6.46
C ARG A 42 -7.64 2.01 -5.13
N GLY A 43 -6.45 1.41 -5.19
CA GLY A 43 -5.62 1.15 -4.03
C GLY A 43 -5.14 2.41 -3.30
N PRO A 44 -4.49 2.25 -2.14
CA PRO A 44 -3.85 3.33 -1.41
C PRO A 44 -2.83 4.08 -2.28
N GLY A 45 -2.73 5.39 -2.07
CA GLY A 45 -1.67 6.19 -2.65
C GLY A 45 -0.35 5.97 -1.89
N VAL A 46 0.76 6.14 -2.59
CA VAL A 46 2.11 6.03 -2.01
C VAL A 46 2.73 7.43 -1.90
N ASN A 47 3.25 7.75 -0.73
CA ASN A 47 4.08 8.93 -0.47
C ASN A 47 5.31 8.51 0.33
N ASN A 48 6.33 8.06 -0.39
CA ASN A 48 7.56 7.52 0.17
C ASN A 48 8.75 8.43 -0.14
N PHE A 49 9.65 8.57 0.83
CA PHE A 49 10.87 9.37 0.69
C PHE A 49 12.08 8.47 0.96
N ASP A 50 12.93 8.30 -0.05
CA ASP A 50 14.20 7.61 0.07
C ASP A 50 15.34 8.62 -0.02
N ILE A 51 16.31 8.52 0.88
CA ILE A 51 17.39 9.50 1.03
C ILE A 51 18.74 8.77 0.96
N SER A 52 19.65 9.27 0.13
CA SER A 52 21.03 8.77 0.05
C SER A 52 22.00 9.91 0.33
N LEU A 53 22.91 9.71 1.28
CA LEU A 53 23.99 10.62 1.63
C LEU A 53 25.33 9.97 1.30
N VAL A 54 26.14 10.64 0.49
CA VAL A 54 27.49 10.19 0.16
C VAL A 54 28.50 11.27 0.54
N LYS A 55 29.54 10.88 1.29
CA LYS A 55 30.65 11.75 1.65
C LYS A 55 31.98 11.09 1.33
N ASN A 56 32.82 11.81 0.60
CA ASN A 56 34.21 11.43 0.39
C ASN A 56 35.09 12.11 1.44
N PHE A 57 35.91 11.32 2.12
CA PHE A 57 36.92 11.75 3.07
C PHE A 57 38.31 11.52 2.44
N PRO A 58 39.06 12.59 2.11
CA PRO A 58 40.45 12.44 1.75
C PRO A 58 41.25 12.07 3.01
N VAL A 59 41.85 10.87 3.04
CA VAL A 59 42.64 10.43 4.20
C VAL A 59 44.10 10.82 4.01
N ARG A 60 44.71 10.38 2.91
CA ARG A 60 46.07 10.70 2.46
C ARG A 60 46.19 10.33 0.99
N GLU A 61 47.07 10.95 0.22
CA GLU A 61 47.30 10.49 -1.16
C GLU A 61 47.98 9.10 -1.15
N PRO A 62 47.54 8.08 -1.92
CA PRO A 62 46.40 8.00 -2.85
C PRO A 62 45.06 7.50 -2.22
N LEU A 63 45.03 7.25 -0.92
CA LEU A 63 43.90 6.71 -0.17
C LEU A 63 42.74 7.71 0.05
N GLN A 64 41.57 7.40 -0.52
CA GLN A 64 40.30 8.06 -0.23
C GLN A 64 39.28 7.10 0.38
N LEU A 65 38.54 7.55 1.38
CA LEU A 65 37.41 6.80 1.94
C LEU A 65 36.10 7.42 1.47
N GLN A 66 35.17 6.61 1.01
CA GLN A 66 33.80 7.04 0.74
C GLN A 66 32.85 6.37 1.72
N PHE A 67 32.11 7.20 2.45
CA PHE A 67 31.01 6.78 3.29
C PHE A 67 29.68 7.02 2.55
N ARG A 68 28.81 6.03 2.58
CA ARG A 68 27.44 6.09 2.05
C ARG A 68 26.46 5.66 3.13
N CYS A 69 25.41 6.45 3.31
CA CYS A 69 24.27 6.16 4.17
C CYS A 69 23.01 6.22 3.31
N GLU A 70 22.24 5.14 3.28
CA GLU A 70 21.00 5.04 2.52
C GLU A 70 19.86 4.79 3.49
N MET A 71 18.80 5.59 3.40
CA MET A 71 17.60 5.46 4.21
C MET A 71 16.41 5.25 3.28
N TYR A 72 15.84 4.06 3.32
CA TYR A 72 14.60 3.73 2.62
C TYR A 72 13.41 3.98 3.54
N ASN A 73 12.35 4.61 3.05
CA ASN A 73 11.26 5.14 3.89
C ASN A 73 11.81 6.01 5.03
N ALA A 74 12.59 7.04 4.69
CA ALA A 74 13.32 7.87 5.63
C ALA A 74 12.42 8.51 6.70
N LEU A 75 11.20 8.91 6.33
CA LEU A 75 10.20 9.48 7.24
C LEU A 75 9.49 8.43 8.10
N ASN A 76 9.71 7.14 7.87
CA ASN A 76 9.05 6.03 8.56
C ASN A 76 7.51 6.12 8.54
N HIS A 77 6.95 6.59 7.43
CA HIS A 77 5.50 6.72 7.26
C HIS A 77 4.94 5.42 6.67
N THR A 78 4.00 4.78 7.37
CA THR A 78 3.37 3.53 6.90
C THR A 78 2.69 3.74 5.55
N GLN A 79 3.17 3.03 4.53
CA GLN A 79 2.53 2.99 3.22
C GLN A 79 1.75 1.68 3.11
N PHE A 80 0.43 1.76 3.00
CA PHE A 80 -0.36 0.58 2.67
C PHE A 80 -0.18 0.23 1.19
N SER A 81 -0.10 -1.06 0.87
CA SER A 81 0.15 -1.54 -0.49
C SER A 81 -1.04 -2.31 -1.06
N ASP A 82 -1.96 -2.79 -0.22
CA ASP A 82 -3.08 -3.61 -0.65
C ASP A 82 -4.33 -3.46 0.23
N LEU A 83 -5.47 -3.86 -0.34
CA LEU A 83 -6.79 -3.84 0.28
C LEU A 83 -7.46 -5.21 0.10
N ASP A 84 -8.19 -5.67 1.11
CA ASP A 84 -9.06 -6.82 0.93
C ASP A 84 -10.27 -6.43 0.05
N THR A 85 -10.19 -6.84 -1.21
CA THR A 85 -11.25 -6.66 -2.22
C THR A 85 -12.07 -7.93 -2.45
N THR A 86 -11.88 -8.96 -1.63
CA THR A 86 -12.56 -10.25 -1.78
C THR A 86 -13.87 -10.25 -1.00
N ALA A 87 -14.95 -9.86 -1.66
CA ALA A 87 -16.29 -9.98 -1.12
C ALA A 87 -16.74 -11.45 -1.11
N ARG A 88 -17.14 -11.97 0.05
CA ARG A 88 -17.69 -13.32 0.24
C ARG A 88 -19.09 -13.21 0.83
N PHE A 89 -20.05 -13.97 0.29
CA PHE A 89 -21.45 -13.96 0.70
C PHE A 89 -21.93 -15.37 1.04
N ASP A 90 -22.86 -15.50 1.99
CA ASP A 90 -23.59 -16.75 2.26
C ASP A 90 -24.78 -16.94 1.29
N ALA A 91 -25.47 -18.08 1.41
CA ALA A 91 -26.67 -18.36 0.61
C ALA A 91 -27.85 -17.41 0.90
N GLN A 92 -27.81 -16.67 2.01
CA GLN A 92 -28.79 -15.64 2.37
C GLN A 92 -28.30 -14.22 2.02
N ALA A 93 -27.30 -14.10 1.14
CA ALA A 93 -26.72 -12.84 0.66
C ALA A 93 -26.08 -11.96 1.76
N ARG A 94 -25.75 -12.51 2.92
CA ARG A 94 -25.02 -11.79 3.98
C ARG A 94 -23.53 -11.86 3.72
N ARG A 95 -22.82 -10.75 3.92
CA ARG A 95 -21.36 -10.70 3.76
C ARG A 95 -20.67 -11.47 4.90
N LEU A 96 -19.82 -12.41 4.54
CA LEU A 96 -19.05 -13.26 5.47
C LEU A 96 -17.67 -12.68 5.81
N ASN A 97 -17.08 -11.90 4.91
CA ASN A 97 -15.78 -11.28 5.13
C ASN A 97 -15.92 -9.96 5.91
N ALA A 98 -15.47 -9.96 7.16
CA ALA A 98 -15.42 -8.77 8.01
C ALA A 98 -14.30 -7.79 7.62
N ASN A 99 -13.22 -8.29 7.02
CA ASN A 99 -12.07 -7.49 6.58
C ASN A 99 -12.27 -6.88 5.19
N PHE A 100 -13.37 -7.20 4.49
CA PHE A 100 -13.66 -6.61 3.18
C PHE A 100 -13.62 -5.08 3.26
N GLY A 101 -12.72 -4.46 2.51
CA GLY A 101 -12.47 -3.03 2.53
C GLY A 101 -11.45 -2.52 3.54
N SER A 102 -10.76 -3.40 4.27
CA SER A 102 -9.62 -3.05 5.12
C SER A 102 -8.29 -3.14 4.38
N PHE A 103 -7.26 -2.45 4.87
CA PHE A 103 -5.89 -2.68 4.41
C PHE A 103 -5.43 -4.10 4.80
N SER A 104 -4.81 -4.79 3.84
CA SER A 104 -4.33 -6.17 3.99
C SER A 104 -2.80 -6.26 4.03
N ALA A 105 -2.11 -5.28 3.47
CA ALA A 105 -0.64 -5.24 3.45
C ALA A 105 -0.10 -3.81 3.51
N ALA A 106 1.18 -3.72 3.93
CA ALA A 106 1.96 -2.49 3.92
C ALA A 106 3.31 -2.74 3.24
N ALA A 107 3.89 -1.65 2.71
CA ALA A 107 5.24 -1.65 2.18
C ALA A 107 6.29 -1.81 3.30
N ALA A 108 7.54 -1.98 2.90
CA ALA A 108 8.65 -2.17 3.83
C ALA A 108 8.75 -1.01 4.85
N PRO A 109 9.06 -1.31 6.12
CA PRO A 109 9.34 -0.29 7.12
C PRO A 109 10.67 0.41 6.79
N ARG A 110 11.00 1.45 7.56
CA ARG A 110 12.29 2.11 7.40
C ARG A 110 13.44 1.15 7.66
N TYR A 111 14.37 1.08 6.72
CA TYR A 111 15.67 0.43 6.92
C TYR A 111 16.79 1.35 6.44
N ILE A 112 17.93 1.23 7.11
CA ILE A 112 19.08 2.11 6.92
C ILE A 112 20.29 1.24 6.62
N GLU A 113 21.00 1.57 5.55
CA GLU A 113 22.19 0.87 5.11
C GLU A 113 23.39 1.81 5.16
N PHE A 114 24.50 1.28 5.67
CA PHE A 114 25.77 1.98 5.70
C PHE A 114 26.78 1.21 4.87
N ALA A 115 27.52 1.93 4.03
CA ALA A 115 28.62 1.36 3.27
C ALA A 115 29.86 2.23 3.39
N LEU A 116 31.01 1.57 3.50
CA LEU A 116 32.32 2.19 3.48
C LEU A 116 33.14 1.60 2.33
N ARG A 117 33.69 2.46 1.48
CA ARG A 117 34.52 2.06 0.35
C ARG A 117 35.88 2.76 0.44
N ALA A 118 36.96 1.98 0.38
CA ALA A 118 38.31 2.50 0.19
C ALA A 118 38.66 2.56 -1.29
N ARG A 119 39.33 3.64 -1.69
CA ARG A 119 39.89 3.87 -3.03
C ARG A 119 41.38 4.17 -2.87
N PHE A 120 42.21 3.53 -3.67
CA PHE A 120 43.67 3.64 -3.67
C PHE A 120 44.18 3.66 -5.10
#